data_AF-A0A7W4D9F8-F1
#
_entry.id   AF-A0A7W4D9F8-F1
#
_cell.length_a   1.000
_cell.length_b   1.000
_cell.length_c   1.000
_cell.angle_alpha   90.00
_cell.angle_beta   90.00
_cell.angle_gamma   90.00
#
_symmetry.space_group_name_H-M   'P 1'
#
loop_
_entity.id
_entity.type
_entity.pdbx_description
1 polymer ?
#
loop_
_entity_poly.entity_id
_entity_poly.type
_entity_poly.pdbx_seq_one_letter_code
_entity_poly.pdbx_strand_id
1 'polypeptide(L)'
;MRLLTLFALLLTLGLPAQAAPLDPTLKRALELAGVQLLCEQTPALLQRGMSAAQQKQLAKTFAAEPLCADLAKRVAAELPKAQLSEAVALLDSPLAKHFTEAERAVGADGGLAAYRTQLAERPPRGERLQLVQRLDKAAHTSELATLLRYEVGKTQALLALRARGENLDEKTLSEQTAVQIAPIRASSASGVEAFMLYAYRQSPSAQLAEYAELYEQPAVRAVLEESARQLPKVFAARRAQLK
;
A
#
# COMPACT_ATOMS: atom_id res chain seq x y z
N MET A 1 67.17 -0.85 -25.57
CA MET A 1 66.16 0.21 -25.83
C MET A 1 64.83 -0.49 -26.08
N ARG A 2 63.89 -0.41 -25.12
CA ARG A 2 62.62 0.35 -25.22
C ARG A 2 61.64 -0.32 -26.20
N LEU A 3 60.51 -0.96 -25.85
CA LEU A 3 59.34 -0.70 -24.98
C LEU A 3 58.63 -2.09 -24.83
N LEU A 4 58.31 -2.72 -23.71
CA LEU A 4 57.37 -2.41 -22.61
C LEU A 4 56.05 -1.71 -23.01
N THR A 5 54.95 -2.31 -22.51
CA THR A 5 53.55 -1.83 -22.36
C THR A 5 52.57 -2.08 -23.51
N LEU A 6 51.66 -3.06 -23.31
CA LEU A 6 50.21 -2.96 -23.57
C LEU A 6 49.51 -4.29 -23.21
N PHE A 7 49.43 -4.60 -21.91
CA PHE A 7 48.52 -5.63 -21.39
C PHE A 7 47.90 -5.10 -20.09
N ALA A 8 47.12 -4.03 -20.22
CA ALA A 8 46.34 -3.44 -19.15
C ALA A 8 45.11 -2.80 -19.77
N LEU A 9 43.99 -3.52 -19.74
CA LEU A 9 42.62 -3.04 -19.54
C LEU A 9 41.69 -4.13 -20.09
N LEU A 10 41.08 -4.90 -19.19
CA LEU A 10 39.74 -5.49 -19.32
C LEU A 10 39.37 -6.10 -17.96
N LEU A 11 39.47 -5.25 -16.92
CA LEU A 11 38.84 -5.44 -15.62
C LEU A 11 37.75 -4.36 -15.50
N THR A 12 36.73 -4.44 -16.35
CA THR A 12 35.46 -3.75 -16.06
C THR A 12 34.75 -4.57 -14.99
N LEU A 13 35.17 -4.32 -13.74
CA LEU A 13 34.38 -4.62 -12.56
C LEU A 13 32.97 -4.10 -12.79
N GLY A 14 32.01 -5.01 -12.91
CA GLY A 14 30.60 -4.68 -12.79
C GLY A 14 30.36 -4.12 -11.40
N LEU A 15 30.42 -2.80 -11.27
CA LEU A 15 29.87 -2.12 -10.10
C LEU A 15 28.40 -2.56 -9.98
N PRO A 16 27.93 -2.98 -8.79
CA PRO A 16 26.52 -3.22 -8.60
C PRO A 16 25.81 -1.91 -8.97
N ALA A 17 24.88 -1.98 -9.91
CA ALA A 17 24.02 -0.85 -10.22
C ALA A 17 23.28 -0.46 -8.93
N GLN A 18 23.84 0.51 -8.21
CA GLN A 18 23.15 1.17 -7.12
C GLN A 18 21.95 1.83 -7.76
N ALA A 19 20.76 1.31 -7.45
CA ALA A 19 19.52 1.89 -7.93
C ALA A 19 19.55 3.39 -7.60
N ALA A 20 19.29 4.22 -8.62
CA ALA A 20 19.20 5.65 -8.42
C ALA A 20 18.23 5.94 -7.26
N PRO A 21 18.57 6.89 -6.37
CA PRO A 21 17.70 7.22 -5.25
C PRO A 21 16.31 7.64 -5.78
N LEU A 22 15.26 7.19 -5.10
CA LEU A 22 13.88 7.56 -5.44
C LEU A 22 13.72 9.08 -5.47
N ASP A 23 12.95 9.60 -6.43
CA ASP A 23 12.63 11.03 -6.47
C ASP A 23 11.93 11.45 -5.15
N PRO A 24 12.43 12.48 -4.44
CA PRO A 24 11.87 12.91 -3.16
C PRO A 24 10.38 13.30 -3.23
N THR A 25 9.94 13.86 -4.36
CA THR A 25 8.54 14.26 -4.60
C THR A 25 7.65 13.04 -4.66
N LEU A 26 8.07 12.00 -5.38
CA LEU A 26 7.36 10.74 -5.46
C LEU A 26 7.25 10.06 -4.10
N LYS A 27 8.36 9.98 -3.36
CA LYS A 27 8.37 9.43 -2.01
C LYS A 27 7.36 10.18 -1.13
N ARG A 28 7.39 11.51 -1.17
CA ARG A 28 6.48 12.35 -0.39
C ARG A 28 5.02 12.18 -0.80
N ALA A 29 4.72 12.07 -2.10
CA ALA A 29 3.36 11.83 -2.58
C ALA A 29 2.80 10.50 -2.05
N LEU A 30 3.58 9.43 -2.10
CA LEU A 30 3.16 8.11 -1.61
C LEU A 30 3.06 8.04 -0.09
N GLU A 31 3.92 8.77 0.63
CA GLU A 31 3.82 8.94 2.09
C GLU A 31 2.51 9.63 2.47
N LEU A 32 2.25 10.80 1.88
CA LEU A 32 1.06 11.60 2.15
C LEU A 32 -0.25 10.93 1.71
N ALA A 33 -0.22 10.15 0.64
CA ALA A 33 -1.36 9.35 0.18
C ALA A 33 -1.58 8.09 1.02
N GLY A 34 -0.75 7.81 2.04
CA GLY A 34 -0.84 6.62 2.88
C GLY A 34 -0.39 5.32 2.21
N VAL A 35 0.11 5.38 0.97
CA VAL A 35 0.56 4.21 0.20
C VAL A 35 1.83 3.61 0.82
N GLN A 36 2.72 4.44 1.38
CA GLN A 36 3.94 3.95 2.04
C GLN A 36 3.63 3.01 3.22
N LEU A 37 2.55 3.26 3.95
CA LEU A 37 2.12 2.43 5.09
C LEU A 37 1.81 0.99 4.65
N LEU A 38 1.32 0.78 3.42
CA LEU A 38 1.05 -0.56 2.89
C LEU A 38 2.33 -1.39 2.81
N CYS A 39 3.43 -0.78 2.38
CA CYS A 39 4.73 -1.46 2.32
C CYS A 39 5.26 -1.76 3.71
N GLU A 40 5.14 -0.81 4.63
CA GLU A 40 5.64 -0.93 6.00
C GLU A 40 4.91 -2.03 6.79
N GLN A 41 3.61 -2.20 6.53
CA GLN A 41 2.80 -3.26 7.16
C GLN A 41 3.04 -4.65 6.54
N THR A 42 3.45 -4.71 5.27
CA THR A 42 3.58 -5.96 4.52
C THR A 42 4.46 -7.02 5.21
N PRO A 43 5.67 -6.73 5.73
CA PRO A 43 6.51 -7.73 6.37
C PRO A 43 5.84 -8.43 7.55
N ALA A 44 5.25 -7.66 8.47
CA ALA A 44 4.61 -8.20 9.67
C ALA A 44 3.39 -9.05 9.31
N LEU A 45 2.60 -8.60 8.34
CA LEU A 45 1.42 -9.33 7.86
C LEU A 45 1.79 -10.66 7.21
N LEU A 46 2.82 -10.68 6.35
CA LEU A 46 3.29 -11.90 5.68
C LEU A 46 3.85 -12.93 6.65
N GLN A 47 4.60 -12.50 7.66
CA GLN A 47 5.28 -13.39 8.59
C GLN A 47 4.34 -14.07 9.60
N ARG A 48 3.14 -13.52 9.80
CA ARG A 48 2.16 -14.06 10.75
C ARG A 48 1.80 -15.51 10.42
N GLY A 49 2.01 -16.41 11.38
CA GLY A 49 1.67 -17.83 11.25
C GLY A 49 2.64 -18.65 10.37
N MET A 50 3.76 -18.06 9.93
CA MET A 50 4.78 -18.75 9.13
C MET A 50 5.85 -19.40 10.02
N SER A 51 6.50 -20.46 9.53
CA SER A 51 7.67 -21.07 10.19
C SER A 51 8.87 -20.11 10.22
N ALA A 52 9.83 -20.32 11.13
CA ALA A 52 11.02 -19.46 11.22
C ALA A 52 11.82 -19.36 9.90
N ALA A 53 11.91 -20.46 9.15
CA ALA A 53 12.57 -20.47 7.83
C ALA A 53 11.82 -19.60 6.82
N GLN A 54 10.49 -19.73 6.74
CA GLN A 54 9.64 -18.90 5.88
C GLN A 54 9.68 -17.42 6.30
N GLN A 55 9.65 -17.13 7.60
CA GLN A 55 9.76 -15.75 8.10
C GLN A 55 11.05 -15.08 7.63
N LYS A 56 12.19 -15.78 7.72
CA LYS A 56 13.49 -15.27 7.24
C LYS A 56 13.49 -15.01 5.74
N GLN A 57 12.91 -15.92 4.94
CA GLN A 57 12.80 -15.74 3.50
C GLN A 57 11.89 -14.56 3.15
N LEU A 58 10.73 -14.46 3.79
CA LEU A 58 9.77 -13.36 3.60
C LEU A 58 10.36 -12.00 4.02
N ALA A 59 11.07 -11.93 5.15
CA ALA A 59 11.73 -10.71 5.61
C ALA A 59 12.73 -10.18 4.57
N LYS A 60 13.43 -11.07 3.86
CA LYS A 60 14.34 -10.70 2.78
C LYS A 60 13.59 -10.27 1.52
N THR A 61 12.63 -11.06 1.06
CA THR A 61 11.98 -10.86 -0.23
C THR A 61 10.99 -9.69 -0.22
N PHE A 62 10.32 -9.45 0.91
CA PHE A 62 9.29 -8.44 1.11
C PHE A 62 9.71 -7.39 2.15
N ALA A 63 11.01 -7.09 2.25
CA ALA A 63 11.48 -5.97 3.07
C ALA A 63 10.76 -4.67 2.64
N ALA A 64 10.29 -3.89 3.62
CA ALA A 64 9.41 -2.75 3.38
C ALA A 64 10.02 -1.71 2.42
N GLU A 65 11.26 -1.30 2.65
CA GLU A 65 11.92 -0.26 1.84
C GLU A 65 12.10 -0.69 0.38
N PRO A 66 12.69 -1.87 0.05
CA PRO A 66 12.74 -2.34 -1.33
C PRO A 66 11.37 -2.54 -1.98
N LEU A 67 10.37 -3.02 -1.23
CA LEU A 67 9.01 -3.19 -1.73
C LEU A 67 8.40 -1.84 -2.14
N CYS A 68 8.57 -0.82 -1.29
CA CYS A 68 8.09 0.53 -1.56
C CYS A 68 8.86 1.20 -2.70
N ALA A 69 10.16 0.96 -2.81
CA ALA A 69 10.95 1.47 -3.93
C ALA A 69 10.47 0.91 -5.28
N ASP A 70 10.14 -0.39 -5.34
CA ASP A 70 9.60 -1.00 -6.57
C ASP A 70 8.22 -0.47 -6.92
N LEU A 71 7.34 -0.30 -5.92
CA LEU A 71 6.03 0.28 -6.13
C LEU A 71 6.16 1.72 -6.65
N ALA A 72 6.96 2.53 -5.97
CA ALA A 72 7.21 3.91 -6.35
C ALA A 72 7.76 4.02 -7.78
N LYS A 73 8.76 3.20 -8.13
CA LYS A 73 9.32 3.18 -9.49
C LYS A 73 8.26 2.88 -10.55
N ARG A 74 7.35 1.95 -10.29
CA ARG A 74 6.26 1.61 -11.21
C ARG A 74 5.23 2.73 -11.33
N VAL A 75 4.86 3.35 -10.23
CA VAL A 75 3.93 4.49 -10.22
C VAL A 75 4.54 5.69 -10.96
N ALA A 76 5.82 5.98 -10.75
CA ALA A 76 6.51 7.08 -11.41
C ALA A 76 6.71 6.87 -12.93
N ALA A 77 6.68 5.63 -13.41
CA ALA A 77 6.74 5.34 -14.84
C ALA A 77 5.44 5.76 -15.57
N GLU A 78 4.35 5.92 -14.83
CA GLU A 78 3.00 6.16 -15.37
C GLU A 78 2.52 7.59 -15.09
N LEU A 79 3.14 8.29 -14.12
CA LEU A 79 2.72 9.62 -13.68
C LEU A 79 3.78 10.70 -14.00
N PRO A 80 3.40 11.79 -14.68
CA PRO A 80 4.27 12.95 -14.86
C PRO A 80 4.66 13.58 -13.53
N LYS A 81 5.90 14.09 -13.44
CA LYS A 81 6.40 14.77 -12.24
C LYS A 81 5.53 15.95 -11.80
N ALA A 82 4.95 16.70 -12.75
CA ALA A 82 4.06 17.82 -12.44
C ALA A 82 2.82 17.37 -11.64
N GLN A 83 2.23 16.22 -12.00
CA GLN A 83 1.07 15.66 -11.32
C GLN A 83 1.42 15.17 -9.91
N LEU A 84 2.63 14.62 -9.72
CA LEU A 84 3.13 14.25 -8.38
C LEU A 84 3.31 15.49 -7.49
N SER A 85 3.86 16.58 -8.01
CA SER A 85 4.02 17.83 -7.27
C SER A 85 2.67 18.43 -6.86
N GLU A 86 1.68 18.39 -7.75
CA GLU A 86 0.31 18.85 -7.46
C GLU A 86 -0.34 18.00 -6.37
N ALA A 87 -0.22 16.68 -6.45
CA ALA A 87 -0.73 15.77 -5.42
C ALA A 87 -0.09 16.06 -4.05
N VAL A 88 1.23 16.33 -4.00
CA VAL A 88 1.92 16.72 -2.76
C VAL A 88 1.37 18.03 -2.21
N ALA A 89 1.17 19.06 -3.05
CA ALA A 89 0.65 20.34 -2.60
C ALA A 89 -0.77 20.22 -1.99
N LEU A 90 -1.62 19.39 -2.59
CA LEU A 90 -2.96 19.10 -2.08
C LEU A 90 -2.92 18.31 -0.76
N LEU A 91 -2.16 17.22 -0.73
CA LEU A 91 -2.11 16.32 0.44
C LEU A 91 -1.29 16.89 1.61
N ASP A 92 -0.46 17.91 1.38
CA ASP A 92 0.26 18.64 2.44
C ASP A 92 -0.51 19.91 2.90
N SER A 93 -1.73 20.12 2.41
CA SER A 93 -2.58 21.25 2.81
C SER A 93 -2.96 21.20 4.30
N PRO A 94 -3.33 22.35 4.92
CA PRO A 94 -3.81 22.37 6.30
C PRO A 94 -4.99 21.45 6.56
N LEU A 95 -5.91 21.34 5.59
CA LEU A 95 -7.05 20.43 5.65
C LEU A 95 -6.58 18.97 5.76
N ALA A 96 -5.73 18.52 4.84
CA ALA A 96 -5.23 17.15 4.85
C ALA A 96 -4.42 16.83 6.12
N LYS A 97 -3.61 17.78 6.60
CA LYS A 97 -2.85 17.64 7.86
C LYS A 97 -3.77 17.45 9.07
N HIS A 98 -4.84 18.24 9.17
CA HIS A 98 -5.83 18.10 10.24
C HIS A 98 -6.45 16.69 10.26
N PHE A 99 -6.86 16.17 9.10
CA PHE A 99 -7.43 14.82 9.01
C PHE A 99 -6.39 13.72 9.31
N THR A 100 -5.15 13.88 8.82
CA THR A 100 -4.06 12.94 9.10
C THR A 100 -3.73 12.86 10.60
N GLU A 101 -3.84 13.98 11.32
CA GLU A 101 -3.70 14.00 12.78
C GLU A 101 -4.82 13.24 13.47
N ALA A 102 -6.07 13.42 13.02
CA ALA A 102 -7.22 12.68 13.55
C ALA A 102 -7.09 11.16 13.31
N GLU A 103 -6.59 10.74 12.14
CA GLU A 103 -6.30 9.34 11.83
C GLU A 103 -5.22 8.75 12.75
N ARG A 104 -4.13 9.50 12.98
CA ARG A 104 -3.05 9.06 13.88
C ARG A 104 -3.52 8.91 15.33
N ALA A 105 -4.40 9.79 15.79
CA ALA A 105 -4.98 9.71 17.14
C ALA A 105 -5.76 8.41 17.38
N VAL A 106 -6.35 7.80 16.34
CA VAL A 106 -7.09 6.54 16.46
C VAL A 106 -6.24 5.41 17.05
N GLY A 107 -4.97 5.32 16.64
CA GLY A 107 -4.04 4.31 17.13
C GLY A 107 -3.61 4.51 18.59
N ALA A 108 -3.59 5.75 19.06
CA ALA A 108 -3.22 6.11 20.42
C ALA A 108 -4.39 5.92 21.42
N ASP A 109 -5.62 6.23 20.99
CA ASP A 109 -6.79 6.24 21.87
C ASP A 109 -7.32 4.84 22.22
N GLY A 110 -7.04 3.82 21.40
CA GLY A 110 -7.54 2.43 21.59
C GLY A 110 -9.06 2.23 21.49
N GLY A 111 -9.85 3.31 21.35
CA GLY A 111 -11.31 3.29 21.41
C GLY A 111 -12.03 2.71 20.19
N LEU A 112 -11.34 2.44 19.08
CA LEU A 112 -11.96 1.97 17.84
C LEU A 112 -12.71 0.63 18.01
N ALA A 113 -12.19 -0.29 18.82
CA ALA A 113 -12.83 -1.58 19.07
C ALA A 113 -14.18 -1.43 19.79
N ALA A 114 -14.22 -0.59 20.82
CA ALA A 114 -15.45 -0.26 21.53
C ALA A 114 -16.45 0.46 20.60
N TYR A 115 -15.96 1.41 19.80
CA TYR A 115 -16.79 2.14 18.83
C TYR A 115 -17.43 1.23 17.78
N ARG A 116 -16.71 0.22 17.27
CA ARG A 116 -17.26 -0.79 16.35
C ARG A 116 -18.46 -1.54 16.94
N THR A 117 -18.41 -1.83 18.24
CA THR A 117 -19.53 -2.46 18.95
C THR A 117 -20.73 -1.51 19.02
N GLN A 118 -20.47 -0.23 19.32
CA GLN A 118 -21.51 0.80 19.37
C GLN A 118 -22.20 1.04 18.03
N LEU A 119 -21.49 0.93 16.90
CA LEU A 119 -22.08 1.12 15.57
C LEU A 119 -23.20 0.12 15.26
N ALA A 120 -23.15 -1.09 15.83
CA ALA A 120 -24.20 -2.10 15.66
C ALA A 120 -25.48 -1.72 16.41
N GLU A 121 -25.36 -1.04 17.55
CA GLU A 121 -26.49 -0.61 18.38
C GLU A 121 -27.03 0.77 17.98
N ARG A 122 -26.13 1.64 17.50
CA ARG A 122 -26.40 3.04 17.16
C ARG A 122 -25.79 3.33 15.78
N PRO A 123 -26.52 3.05 14.70
CA PRO A 123 -26.01 3.30 13.37
C PRO A 123 -25.73 4.80 13.17
N PRO A 124 -24.72 5.15 12.35
CA PRO A 124 -24.39 6.53 12.05
C PRO A 124 -25.54 7.18 11.27
N ARG A 125 -25.60 8.52 11.30
CA ARG A 125 -26.53 9.28 10.46
C ARG A 125 -26.23 8.98 8.98
N GLY A 126 -27.27 8.80 8.16
CA GLY A 126 -27.14 8.40 6.75
C GLY A 126 -26.25 9.33 5.92
N GLU A 127 -26.37 10.65 6.09
CA GLU A 127 -25.51 11.62 5.40
C GLU A 127 -24.03 11.47 5.79
N ARG A 128 -23.77 11.17 7.06
CA ARG A 128 -22.40 10.98 7.54
C ARG A 128 -21.78 9.70 6.97
N LEU A 129 -22.58 8.65 6.88
CA LEU A 129 -22.20 7.39 6.25
C LEU A 129 -21.86 7.62 4.77
N GLN A 130 -22.70 8.34 4.04
CA GLN A 130 -22.47 8.67 2.62
C GLN A 130 -21.17 9.47 2.41
N LEU A 131 -20.86 10.42 3.28
CA LEU A 131 -19.61 11.18 3.20
C LEU A 131 -18.37 10.29 3.40
N VAL A 132 -18.41 9.38 4.38
CA VAL A 132 -17.32 8.43 4.61
C VAL A 132 -17.15 7.48 3.43
N GLN A 133 -18.25 6.99 2.84
CA GLN A 133 -18.20 6.12 1.67
C GLN A 133 -17.69 6.85 0.41
N ARG A 134 -18.06 8.13 0.23
CA ARG A 134 -17.50 8.99 -0.84
C ARG A 134 -16.01 9.16 -0.66
N LEU A 135 -15.56 9.47 0.56
CA LEU A 135 -14.14 9.61 0.86
C LEU A 135 -13.38 8.29 0.65
N ASP A 136 -13.87 7.15 1.15
CA ASP A 136 -13.23 5.85 0.94
C ASP A 136 -13.06 5.54 -0.56
N LYS A 137 -14.08 5.82 -1.36
CA LYS A 137 -14.03 5.66 -2.81
C LYS A 137 -12.96 6.56 -3.44
N ALA A 138 -12.87 7.83 -3.04
CA ALA A 138 -11.89 8.78 -3.58
C ALA A 138 -10.47 8.48 -3.10
N ALA A 139 -10.31 8.03 -1.86
CA ALA A 139 -9.04 7.70 -1.23
C ALA A 139 -8.56 6.26 -1.53
N HIS A 140 -9.39 5.44 -2.20
CA HIS A 140 -9.13 4.02 -2.48
C HIS A 140 -8.73 3.22 -1.24
N THR A 141 -9.14 3.63 -0.03
CA THR A 141 -8.57 3.08 1.21
C THR A 141 -8.96 1.62 1.40
N SER A 142 -10.24 1.29 1.24
CA SER A 142 -10.73 -0.09 1.32
C SER A 142 -10.24 -0.96 0.16
N GLU A 143 -10.03 -0.38 -1.03
CA GLU A 143 -9.44 -1.08 -2.17
C GLU A 143 -7.98 -1.46 -1.91
N LEU A 144 -7.14 -0.50 -1.51
CA LEU A 144 -5.74 -0.74 -1.18
C LEU A 144 -5.58 -1.73 -0.02
N ALA A 145 -6.42 -1.61 1.02
CA ALA A 145 -6.46 -2.57 2.12
C ALA A 145 -6.86 -3.98 1.64
N THR A 146 -7.81 -4.07 0.71
CA THR A 146 -8.23 -5.34 0.09
C THR A 146 -7.09 -5.97 -0.70
N LEU A 147 -6.42 -5.19 -1.55
CA LEU A 147 -5.29 -5.65 -2.35
C LEU A 147 -4.16 -6.14 -1.45
N LEU A 148 -3.78 -5.37 -0.43
CA LEU A 148 -2.74 -5.77 0.51
C LEU A 148 -3.09 -7.11 1.19
N ARG A 149 -4.30 -7.23 1.76
CA ARG A 149 -4.74 -8.46 2.45
C ARG A 149 -4.81 -9.66 1.51
N TYR A 150 -5.30 -9.45 0.29
CA TYR A 150 -5.38 -10.49 -0.73
C TYR A 150 -4.00 -10.96 -1.15
N GLU A 151 -3.08 -10.05 -1.47
CA GLU A 151 -1.73 -10.37 -1.92
C GLU A 151 -0.87 -11.01 -0.82
N VAL A 152 -1.06 -10.60 0.44
CA VAL A 152 -0.49 -11.27 1.62
C VAL A 152 -1.01 -12.70 1.72
N GLY A 153 -2.33 -12.88 1.74
CA GLY A 153 -2.95 -14.20 1.88
C GLY A 153 -2.59 -15.16 0.74
N LYS A 154 -2.53 -14.64 -0.49
CA LYS A 154 -2.08 -15.38 -1.67
C LYS A 154 -0.63 -15.85 -1.55
N THR A 155 0.24 -15.00 -1.03
CA THR A 155 1.66 -15.34 -0.79
C THR A 155 1.79 -16.43 0.29
N GLN A 156 1.01 -16.34 1.37
CA GLN A 156 0.97 -17.37 2.42
C GLN A 156 0.41 -18.70 1.90
N ALA A 157 -0.63 -18.66 1.06
CA ALA A 157 -1.19 -19.84 0.40
C ALA A 157 -0.14 -20.55 -0.48
N LEU A 158 0.61 -19.79 -1.30
CA LEU A 158 1.70 -20.34 -2.11
C LEU A 158 2.77 -21.04 -1.25
N LEU A 159 3.17 -20.43 -0.13
CA LEU A 159 4.15 -21.03 0.77
C LEU A 159 3.62 -22.30 1.45
N ALA A 160 2.34 -22.33 1.80
CA ALA A 160 1.69 -23.51 2.37
C ALA A 160 1.58 -24.66 1.35
N LEU A 161 1.22 -24.35 0.10
CA LEU A 161 1.21 -25.31 -1.02
C LEU A 161 2.59 -25.92 -1.25
N ARG A 162 3.63 -25.09 -1.29
CA ARG A 162 5.02 -25.56 -1.45
C ARG A 162 5.53 -26.40 -0.31
N ALA A 163 5.13 -26.11 0.92
CA ALA A 163 5.44 -26.96 2.06
C ALA A 163 4.82 -28.37 1.91
N ARG A 164 3.77 -28.54 1.09
CA ARG A 164 3.17 -29.83 0.73
C ARG A 164 3.71 -30.42 -0.58
N GLY A 165 4.72 -29.81 -1.20
CA GLY A 165 5.29 -30.24 -2.48
C GLY A 165 4.53 -29.76 -3.73
N GLU A 166 3.50 -28.92 -3.56
CA GLU A 166 2.76 -28.32 -4.66
C GLU A 166 3.42 -27.01 -5.12
N ASN A 167 3.58 -26.79 -6.42
CA ASN A 167 4.09 -25.53 -6.94
C ASN A 167 3.18 -25.01 -8.06
N LEU A 168 2.45 -23.95 -7.76
CA LEU A 168 1.57 -23.29 -8.71
C LEU A 168 2.28 -22.09 -9.34
N ASP A 169 2.02 -21.85 -10.62
CA ASP A 169 2.37 -20.59 -11.25
C ASP A 169 1.44 -19.47 -10.76
N GLU A 170 1.84 -18.22 -11.03
CA GLU A 170 1.10 -17.03 -10.56
C GLU A 170 -0.33 -17.00 -11.11
N LYS A 171 -0.55 -17.49 -12.34
CA LYS A 171 -1.87 -17.49 -12.98
C LYS A 171 -2.81 -18.46 -12.27
N THR A 172 -2.40 -19.71 -12.12
CA THR A 172 -3.18 -20.76 -11.47
C THR A 172 -3.45 -20.42 -10.01
N LEU A 173 -2.44 -19.88 -9.30
CA LEU A 173 -2.61 -19.40 -7.94
C LEU A 173 -3.67 -18.29 -7.88
N SER A 174 -3.64 -17.32 -8.80
CA SER A 174 -4.64 -16.24 -8.89
C SER A 174 -6.05 -16.77 -9.08
N GLU A 175 -6.22 -17.73 -9.99
CA GLU A 175 -7.52 -18.35 -10.30
C GLU A 175 -8.07 -19.08 -9.08
N GLN A 176 -7.24 -19.85 -8.37
CA GLN A 176 -7.65 -20.58 -7.17
C GLN A 176 -7.97 -19.66 -5.99
N THR A 177 -7.26 -18.54 -5.84
CA THR A 177 -7.49 -17.62 -4.72
C THR A 177 -8.55 -16.55 -5.01
N ALA A 178 -9.00 -16.38 -6.26
CA ALA A 178 -9.90 -15.30 -6.66
C ALA A 178 -11.21 -15.24 -5.84
N VAL A 179 -11.71 -16.40 -5.39
CA VAL A 179 -12.91 -16.49 -4.54
C VAL A 179 -12.77 -15.73 -3.22
N GLN A 180 -11.54 -15.51 -2.73
CA GLN A 180 -11.27 -14.79 -1.49
C GLN A 180 -11.42 -13.27 -1.62
N ILE A 181 -11.41 -12.72 -2.84
CA ILE A 181 -11.43 -11.25 -3.04
C ILE A 181 -12.72 -10.64 -2.52
N ALA A 182 -13.88 -11.24 -2.81
CA ALA A 182 -15.18 -10.70 -2.40
C ALA A 182 -15.35 -10.58 -0.87
N PRO A 183 -15.12 -11.65 -0.07
CA PRO A 183 -15.22 -11.53 1.39
C PRO A 183 -14.15 -10.60 1.99
N ILE A 184 -12.93 -10.57 1.43
CA ILE A 184 -11.90 -9.60 1.87
C ILE A 184 -12.37 -8.18 1.59
N ARG A 185 -12.92 -7.90 0.40
CA ARG A 185 -13.44 -6.57 0.03
C ARG A 185 -14.53 -6.11 0.99
N ALA A 186 -15.50 -6.96 1.28
CA ALA A 186 -16.58 -6.63 2.22
C ALA A 186 -16.04 -6.32 3.62
N SER A 187 -15.09 -7.15 4.12
CA SER A 187 -14.45 -6.93 5.42
C SER A 187 -13.60 -5.66 5.45
N SER A 188 -12.86 -5.36 4.39
CA SER A 188 -12.05 -4.13 4.29
C SER A 188 -12.93 -2.89 4.25
N ALA A 189 -13.99 -2.88 3.43
CA ALA A 189 -14.93 -1.77 3.35
C ALA A 189 -15.57 -1.47 4.72
N SER A 190 -16.09 -2.50 5.40
CA SER A 190 -16.66 -2.36 6.74
C SER A 190 -15.62 -1.87 7.77
N GLY A 191 -14.40 -2.40 7.71
CA GLY A 191 -13.31 -2.01 8.62
C GLY A 191 -12.86 -0.57 8.46
N VAL A 192 -12.76 -0.10 7.20
CA VAL A 192 -12.39 1.28 6.83
C VAL A 192 -13.52 2.25 7.14
N GLU A 193 -14.77 1.89 6.85
CA GLU A 193 -15.94 2.72 7.19
C GLU A 193 -16.01 2.99 8.70
N ALA A 194 -15.89 1.94 9.52
CA ALA A 194 -15.86 2.09 10.97
C ALA A 194 -14.65 2.92 11.45
N PHE A 195 -13.48 2.76 10.80
CA PHE A 195 -12.30 3.55 11.10
C PHE A 195 -12.54 5.04 10.79
N MET A 196 -13.01 5.40 9.60
CA MET A 196 -13.25 6.77 9.19
C MET A 196 -14.36 7.45 10.02
N LEU A 197 -15.45 6.72 10.33
CA LEU A 197 -16.50 7.21 11.22
C LEU A 197 -15.95 7.55 12.60
N TYR A 198 -15.05 6.72 13.14
CA TYR A 198 -14.39 6.97 14.41
C TYR A 198 -13.38 8.10 14.32
N ALA A 199 -12.45 8.05 13.35
CA ALA A 199 -11.37 9.02 13.17
C ALA A 199 -11.95 10.43 13.06
N TYR A 200 -13.02 10.59 12.29
CA TYR A 200 -13.57 11.90 11.97
C TYR A 200 -14.73 12.30 12.89
N ARG A 201 -15.04 11.54 13.95
CA ARG A 201 -16.21 11.74 14.80
C ARG A 201 -16.37 13.16 15.36
N GLN A 202 -15.27 13.91 15.45
CA GLN A 202 -15.23 15.29 15.94
C GLN A 202 -15.16 16.35 14.81
N SER A 203 -14.99 15.93 13.56
CA SER A 203 -14.89 16.81 12.40
C SER A 203 -16.27 17.13 11.82
N PRO A 204 -16.60 18.42 11.60
CA PRO A 204 -17.84 18.83 10.93
C PRO A 204 -18.02 18.17 9.56
N SER A 205 -19.26 17.87 9.18
CA SER A 205 -19.55 17.23 7.88
C SER A 205 -19.11 18.06 6.68
N ALA A 206 -19.15 19.41 6.77
CA ALA A 206 -18.66 20.29 5.70
C ALA A 206 -17.15 20.09 5.46
N GLN A 207 -16.34 20.03 6.52
CA GLN A 207 -14.91 19.78 6.41
C GLN A 207 -14.60 18.37 5.88
N LEU A 208 -15.42 17.37 6.26
CA LEU A 208 -15.27 16.02 5.69
C LEU A 208 -15.62 15.99 4.20
N ALA A 209 -16.59 16.79 3.75
CA ALA A 209 -16.91 16.91 2.34
C ALA A 209 -15.77 17.58 1.55
N GLU A 210 -15.20 18.67 2.06
CA GLU A 210 -14.01 19.31 1.48
C GLU A 210 -12.82 18.33 1.41
N TYR A 211 -12.66 17.49 2.43
CA TYR A 211 -11.60 16.49 2.44
C TYR A 211 -11.83 15.39 1.39
N ALA A 212 -13.08 14.96 1.18
CA ALA A 212 -13.41 14.07 0.07
C ALA A 212 -13.12 14.72 -1.29
N GLU A 213 -13.46 15.99 -1.47
CA GLU A 213 -13.19 16.76 -2.70
C GLU A 213 -11.69 16.90 -3.00
N LEU A 214 -10.86 16.98 -1.95
CA LEU A 214 -9.41 16.96 -2.07
C LEU A 214 -8.91 15.64 -2.69
N TYR A 215 -9.43 14.50 -2.24
CA TYR A 215 -9.06 13.19 -2.80
C TYR A 215 -9.63 12.95 -4.20
N GLU A 216 -10.72 13.62 -4.56
CA GLU A 216 -11.29 13.56 -5.90
C GLU A 216 -10.48 14.37 -6.94
N GLN A 217 -9.55 15.22 -6.50
CA GLN A 217 -8.70 15.99 -7.40
C GLN A 217 -7.88 15.07 -8.32
N PRO A 218 -7.75 15.39 -9.63
CA PRO A 218 -7.12 14.52 -10.61
C PRO A 218 -5.71 14.05 -10.25
N ALA A 219 -4.91 14.93 -9.63
CA ALA A 219 -3.55 14.60 -9.23
C ALA A 219 -3.50 13.54 -8.11
N VAL A 220 -4.32 13.70 -7.06
CA VAL A 220 -4.38 12.76 -5.93
C VAL A 220 -4.96 11.42 -6.39
N ARG A 221 -6.07 11.46 -7.12
CA ARG A 221 -6.72 10.27 -7.64
C ARG A 221 -5.78 9.43 -8.51
N ALA A 222 -4.99 10.05 -9.39
CA ALA A 222 -4.06 9.33 -10.23
C ALA A 222 -2.95 8.60 -9.44
N VAL A 223 -2.45 9.21 -8.35
CA VAL A 223 -1.48 8.55 -7.46
C VAL A 223 -2.08 7.28 -6.84
N LEU A 224 -3.32 7.35 -6.39
CA LEU A 224 -4.01 6.23 -5.73
C LEU A 224 -4.40 5.14 -6.71
N GLU A 225 -5.00 5.50 -7.85
CA GLU A 225 -5.37 4.57 -8.92
C GLU A 225 -4.15 3.82 -9.46
N GLU A 226 -3.03 4.52 -9.67
CA GLU A 226 -1.81 3.87 -10.15
C GLU A 226 -1.18 2.99 -9.07
N SER A 227 -1.19 3.43 -7.81
CA SER A 227 -0.72 2.60 -6.70
C SER A 227 -1.51 1.31 -6.57
N ALA A 228 -2.85 1.37 -6.66
CA ALA A 228 -3.73 0.21 -6.64
C ALA A 228 -3.45 -0.74 -7.83
N ARG A 229 -3.22 -0.17 -9.03
CA ARG A 229 -2.91 -0.94 -10.24
C ARG A 229 -1.56 -1.66 -10.20
N GLN A 230 -0.55 -1.03 -9.60
CA GLN A 230 0.81 -1.55 -9.59
C GLN A 230 1.10 -2.48 -8.41
N LEU A 231 0.39 -2.33 -7.29
CA LEU A 231 0.63 -3.13 -6.08
C LEU A 231 0.59 -4.65 -6.32
N PRO A 232 -0.41 -5.24 -7.00
CA PRO A 232 -0.41 -6.69 -7.28
C PRO A 232 0.77 -7.13 -8.15
N LYS A 233 1.20 -6.29 -9.10
CA LYS A 233 2.34 -6.58 -9.98
C LYS A 233 3.66 -6.61 -9.21
N VAL A 234 3.82 -5.72 -8.23
CA VAL A 234 4.96 -5.75 -7.31
C VAL A 234 4.96 -7.06 -6.51
N PHE A 235 3.82 -7.42 -5.91
CA PHE A 235 3.72 -8.66 -5.14
C PHE A 235 3.99 -9.91 -5.97
N ALA A 236 3.47 -10.01 -7.19
CA ALA A 236 3.75 -11.11 -8.11
C ALA A 236 5.25 -11.21 -8.44
N ALA A 237 5.90 -10.07 -8.73
CA ALA A 237 7.34 -10.03 -9.00
C ALA A 237 8.18 -10.46 -7.78
N ARG A 238 7.74 -10.11 -6.57
CA ARG A 238 8.38 -10.56 -5.31
C ARG A 238 8.13 -12.05 -5.04
N ARG A 239 6.91 -12.56 -5.24
CA ARG A 239 6.60 -13.99 -5.12
C ARG A 239 7.44 -14.86 -6.04
N ALA A 240 7.75 -14.41 -7.26
CA ALA A 240 8.62 -15.12 -8.19
C ALA A 240 10.06 -15.33 -7.66
N GLN A 241 10.48 -14.55 -6.67
CA GLN A 241 11.79 -14.68 -6.00
C GLN A 241 11.74 -15.66 -4.82
N LEU A 242 10.55 -16.05 -4.37
CA LEU A 242 10.39 -17.16 -3.44
C LEU A 242 10.67 -18.43 -4.26
N LYS A 243 11.88 -18.96 -4.15
CA LYS A 243 12.27 -20.29 -4.64
C LYS A 243 12.63 -21.16 -3.46
#